data_AF-A0A7Y5V591-F1
#
_entry.id   AF-A0A7Y5V591-F1
#
_cell.length_a   1.000
_cell.length_b   1.000
_cell.length_c   1.000
_cell.angle_alpha   90.00
_cell.angle_beta   90.00
_cell.angle_gamma   90.00
#
_symmetry.space_group_name_H-M   'P 1'
#
loop_
_entity.id
_entity.type
_entity.pdbx_description
1 polymer ?
#
loop_
_entity_poly.entity_id
_entity_poly.type
_entity_poly.pdbx_seq_one_letter_code
_entity_poly.pdbx_strand_id
1 'polypeptide(L)'
;MPGRTHRLIRAALLAVPAVLSAQGAGTADTTKPRKDSPEALQAAARFYAALEPVAFTLRANVRQLRADTMDDPPARAAVVSIRQAGGQSIEVPITVRTHGRWRLTHCEYPPLSLNFPFGALRGTPLEGLDKARLTSFCRNHEGYEQYVVQELQLYRIYHLLTPYSQRSRLLRVTYVDSASGRTIATRDAFFIEDRDALAARLDAVQMKAQGAVPSDLDPYHSALMGVFQYFIGNTDFHISALHNVLLMGTAAGPIVPIAFDFDYAGAVNTVYAVPQPAFRIPNVRTRLFRGYCAPEAEFRKVFELFNAKRQAIYALYDDPVGKRLRWDVINDTRKYFDEFYRVINDPVLARAEILDRCLRRG
;
A
#
# COMPACT_ATOMS: atom_id res chain seq x y z
N MET A 1 -85.09 -13.98 9.89
CA MET A 1 -85.02 -13.89 11.37
C MET A 1 -83.61 -14.29 11.81
N PRO A 2 -83.09 -13.68 12.89
CA PRO A 2 -81.90 -12.82 12.95
C PRO A 2 -80.67 -13.58 13.51
N GLY A 3 -79.43 -13.06 13.56
CA GLY A 3 -78.85 -11.75 13.30
C GLY A 3 -77.53 -11.61 14.11
N ARG A 4 -76.89 -10.43 13.98
CA ARG A 4 -75.84 -9.86 14.87
C ARG A 4 -74.47 -10.56 14.87
N THR A 5 -73.32 -9.90 14.87
CA THR A 5 -73.00 -8.49 15.20
C THR A 5 -71.59 -8.17 14.69
N HIS A 6 -71.41 -7.00 14.07
CA HIS A 6 -70.11 -6.35 13.93
C HIS A 6 -69.59 -5.92 15.31
N ARG A 7 -68.31 -6.18 15.59
CA ARG A 7 -67.55 -5.41 16.59
C ARG A 7 -66.32 -4.79 15.91
N LEU A 8 -66.47 -3.50 15.60
CA LEU A 8 -65.39 -2.56 15.40
C LEU A 8 -64.57 -2.46 16.69
N ILE A 9 -63.27 -2.77 16.62
CA ILE A 9 -62.32 -2.35 17.66
C ILE A 9 -61.73 -1.01 17.22
N ARG A 10 -62.22 0.06 17.85
CA ARG A 10 -61.58 1.37 17.85
C ARG A 10 -60.34 1.27 18.73
N ALA A 11 -59.15 1.35 18.13
CA ALA A 11 -57.93 1.63 18.88
C ALA A 11 -57.90 3.14 19.17
N ALA A 12 -57.98 3.50 20.45
CA ALA A 12 -57.86 4.87 20.92
C ALA A 12 -56.38 5.31 20.83
N LEU A 13 -56.12 6.39 20.08
CA LEU A 13 -54.88 7.15 20.21
C LEU A 13 -54.89 7.86 21.57
N LEU A 14 -54.06 7.39 22.50
CA LEU A 14 -53.65 8.17 23.66
C LEU A 14 -52.43 9.00 23.26
N ALA A 15 -52.62 10.30 23.14
CA ALA A 15 -51.55 11.27 23.00
C ALA A 15 -50.79 11.38 24.33
N VAL A 16 -49.53 10.97 24.34
CA VAL A 16 -48.59 11.26 25.43
C VAL A 16 -47.83 12.53 25.05
N PRO A 17 -47.79 13.58 25.89
CA PRO A 17 -47.05 14.80 25.56
C PRO A 17 -45.54 14.50 25.61
N ALA A 18 -44.85 14.92 24.56
CA ALA A 18 -43.41 14.86 24.45
C ALA A 18 -42.77 15.83 25.48
N VAL A 19 -42.02 15.28 26.43
CA VAL A 19 -41.07 16.06 27.21
C VAL A 19 -39.75 16.03 26.44
N LEU A 20 -39.48 17.08 25.66
CA LEU A 20 -38.16 17.32 25.08
C LEU A 20 -37.21 17.74 26.22
N SER A 21 -36.39 16.80 26.67
CA SER A 21 -35.17 17.14 27.40
C SER A 21 -34.16 17.72 26.39
N ALA A 22 -33.98 19.03 26.42
CA ALA A 22 -32.93 19.72 25.68
C ALA A 22 -31.55 19.31 26.23
N GLN A 23 -30.96 18.26 25.67
CA GLN A 23 -29.53 18.04 25.78
C GLN A 23 -28.86 18.93 24.73
N GLY A 24 -28.02 19.85 25.21
CA GLY A 24 -27.32 20.82 24.38
C GLY A 24 -26.56 20.15 23.25
N ALA A 25 -27.01 20.42 22.03
CA ALA A 25 -26.23 20.15 20.84
C ALA A 25 -24.99 21.03 20.90
N GLY A 26 -23.85 20.44 21.27
CA GLY A 26 -22.56 21.02 20.95
C GLY A 26 -22.50 21.19 19.43
N THR A 27 -22.44 22.43 18.97
CA THR A 27 -22.25 22.77 17.57
C THR A 27 -20.92 22.16 17.12
N ALA A 28 -21.00 21.04 16.41
CA ALA A 28 -19.87 20.56 15.63
C ALA A 28 -19.55 21.67 14.61
N ASP A 29 -18.38 22.26 14.76
CA ASP A 29 -17.85 23.30 13.89
C ASP A 29 -17.81 22.77 12.44
N THR A 30 -18.80 23.16 11.63
CA THR A 30 -18.99 22.75 10.24
C THR A 30 -17.98 23.38 9.29
N THR A 31 -17.03 24.17 9.79
CA THR A 31 -16.03 24.87 8.98
C THR A 31 -14.74 24.09 8.76
N LYS A 32 -14.54 22.94 9.43
CA LYS A 32 -13.38 22.07 9.18
C LYS A 32 -13.75 20.96 8.17
N PRO A 33 -13.07 20.90 7.00
CA PRO A 33 -13.30 19.82 6.06
C PRO A 33 -13.09 18.46 6.74
N ARG A 34 -13.92 17.49 6.42
CA ARG A 34 -13.79 16.13 6.95
C ARG A 34 -12.54 15.48 6.38
N LYS A 35 -11.93 14.59 7.16
CA LYS A 35 -10.77 13.78 6.76
C LYS A 35 -11.00 13.05 5.43
N ASP A 36 -12.22 12.59 5.20
CA ASP A 36 -12.62 11.84 3.99
C ASP A 36 -13.31 12.73 2.93
N SER A 37 -13.14 14.05 3.00
CA SER A 37 -13.71 14.95 2.00
C SER A 37 -13.03 14.78 0.64
N PRO A 38 -13.75 14.97 -0.48
CA PRO A 38 -13.16 14.89 -1.83
C PRO A 38 -11.92 15.79 -2.01
N GLU A 39 -11.92 16.97 -1.40
CA GLU A 39 -10.79 17.91 -1.43
C GLU A 39 -9.54 17.36 -0.73
N ALA A 40 -9.70 16.76 0.46
CA ALA A 40 -8.60 16.15 1.20
C ALA A 40 -8.00 14.96 0.44
N LEU A 41 -8.86 14.11 -0.14
CA LEU A 41 -8.46 12.98 -0.98
C LEU A 41 -7.72 13.44 -2.24
N GLN A 42 -8.16 14.53 -2.87
CA GLN A 42 -7.48 15.08 -4.03
C GLN A 42 -6.11 15.68 -3.66
N ALA A 43 -5.99 16.33 -2.51
CA ALA A 43 -4.71 16.85 -2.01
C ALA A 43 -3.71 15.70 -1.74
N ALA A 44 -4.15 14.62 -1.08
CA ALA A 44 -3.35 13.41 -0.90
C ALA A 44 -2.92 12.81 -2.25
N ALA A 45 -3.82 12.75 -3.23
CA ALA A 45 -3.49 12.26 -4.57
C ALA A 45 -2.42 13.11 -5.27
N ARG A 46 -2.42 14.45 -5.08
CA ARG A 46 -1.39 15.35 -5.60
C ARG A 46 -0.04 15.10 -4.94
N PHE A 47 -0.01 14.80 -3.63
CA PHE A 47 1.23 14.46 -2.93
C PHE A 47 1.96 13.30 -3.62
N TYR A 48 1.25 12.22 -3.97
CA TYR A 48 1.86 11.05 -4.59
C TYR A 48 2.13 11.17 -6.10
N ALA A 49 1.61 12.21 -6.77
CA ALA A 49 1.85 12.43 -8.19
C ALA A 49 3.20 13.13 -8.47
N ALA A 50 3.77 13.81 -7.48
CA ALA A 50 5.04 14.52 -7.62
C ALA A 50 6.25 13.57 -7.55
N LEU A 51 7.26 13.84 -8.36
CA LEU A 51 8.48 13.02 -8.48
C LEU A 51 9.60 13.49 -7.55
N GLU A 52 9.56 14.76 -7.14
CA GLU A 52 10.57 15.36 -6.28
C GLU A 52 10.54 14.73 -4.88
N PRO A 53 11.69 14.26 -4.37
CA PRO A 53 11.77 13.70 -3.02
C PRO A 53 11.38 14.74 -1.98
N VAL A 54 10.60 14.34 -0.97
CA VAL A 54 10.29 15.21 0.16
C VAL A 54 11.25 14.92 1.32
N ALA A 55 11.86 15.97 1.86
CA ALA A 55 12.74 15.86 3.01
C ALA A 55 12.06 16.34 4.29
N PHE A 56 12.18 15.58 5.37
CA PHE A 56 11.75 15.99 6.71
C PHE A 56 12.54 15.26 7.80
N THR A 57 12.52 15.81 9.01
CA THR A 57 13.07 15.16 10.21
C THR A 57 11.94 14.52 11.00
N LEU A 58 12.06 13.23 11.31
CA LEU A 58 11.19 12.50 12.23
C LEU A 58 11.88 12.37 13.59
N ARG A 59 11.34 13.04 14.60
CA ARG A 59 11.81 12.96 15.98
C ARG A 59 10.84 12.14 16.81
N ALA A 60 11.29 11.00 17.33
CA ALA A 60 10.48 10.08 18.13
C ALA A 60 11.33 9.29 19.14
N ASN A 61 10.71 8.72 20.16
CA ASN A 61 11.43 7.89 21.13
C ASN A 61 11.68 6.50 20.53
N VAL A 62 12.89 6.26 20.04
CA VAL A 62 13.21 5.02 19.31
C VAL A 62 13.18 3.80 20.21
N ARG A 63 13.55 3.93 21.50
CA ARG A 63 13.48 2.82 22.44
C ARG A 63 12.04 2.36 22.63
N GLN A 64 11.09 3.28 22.77
CA GLN A 64 9.67 2.95 22.89
C GLN A 64 9.16 2.28 21.62
N LEU A 65 9.45 2.85 20.44
CA LEU A 65 9.02 2.27 19.17
C LEU A 65 9.55 0.86 18.95
N ARG A 66 10.81 0.59 19.30
CA ARG A 66 11.40 -0.75 19.20
C ARG A 66 10.78 -1.76 20.16
N ALA A 67 10.21 -1.31 21.27
CA ALA A 67 9.51 -2.17 22.23
C ALA A 67 8.06 -2.46 21.82
N ASP A 68 7.50 -1.71 20.88
CA ASP A 68 6.11 -1.84 20.42
C ASP A 68 5.98 -2.95 19.37
N THR A 69 6.09 -4.21 19.81
CA THR A 69 6.08 -5.40 18.94
C THR A 69 4.74 -6.17 18.93
N MET A 70 3.69 -5.61 19.53
CA MET A 70 2.36 -6.21 19.62
C MET A 70 1.49 -5.89 18.39
N ASP A 71 0.42 -6.66 18.19
CA ASP A 71 -0.50 -6.51 17.05
C ASP A 71 -1.24 -5.16 17.03
N ASP A 72 -1.57 -4.60 18.20
CA ASP A 72 -2.17 -3.26 18.34
C ASP A 72 -1.27 -2.35 19.20
N PRO A 73 -0.24 -1.73 18.58
CA PRO A 73 0.72 -0.93 19.30
C PRO A 73 0.14 0.44 19.68
N PRO A 74 0.53 0.98 20.85
CA PRO A 74 0.05 2.28 21.31
C PRO A 74 0.50 3.41 20.38
N ALA A 75 -0.31 4.47 20.31
CA ALA A 75 0.14 5.72 19.69
C ALA A 75 1.29 6.32 20.50
N ARG A 76 2.44 6.56 19.87
CA ARG A 76 3.57 7.28 20.46
C ARG A 76 3.61 8.70 19.92
N ALA A 77 3.92 9.67 20.78
CA ALA A 77 4.15 11.04 20.35
C ALA A 77 5.42 11.13 19.51
N ALA A 78 5.37 11.91 18.44
CA ALA A 78 6.51 12.24 17.60
C ALA A 78 6.35 13.66 17.04
N VAL A 79 7.42 14.18 16.43
CA VAL A 79 7.42 15.48 15.76
C VAL A 79 8.00 15.30 14.37
N VAL A 80 7.30 15.84 13.38
CA VAL A 80 7.83 16.00 12.02
C VAL A 80 8.27 17.45 11.84
N SER A 81 9.52 17.66 11.47
CA SER A 81 10.07 18.99 11.15
C SER A 81 10.31 19.11 9.65
N ILE A 82 9.73 20.12 9.02
CA ILE A 82 9.78 20.36 7.58
C ILE A 82 10.42 21.72 7.33
N ARG A 83 11.48 21.75 6.51
CA ARG A 83 12.16 22.99 6.13
C ARG A 83 11.42 23.68 4.99
N GLN A 84 11.12 24.96 5.15
CA GLN A 84 10.44 25.79 4.14
C GLN A 84 11.43 26.57 3.26
N ALA A 85 10.93 27.05 2.12
CA ALA A 85 11.62 28.01 1.26
C ALA A 85 11.80 29.33 2.04
N GLY A 86 13.01 29.58 2.55
CA GLY A 86 13.31 30.68 3.48
C GLY A 86 14.10 30.23 4.71
N GLY A 87 14.25 28.92 4.93
CA GLY A 87 15.10 28.37 5.99
C GLY A 87 14.41 28.20 7.34
N GLN A 88 13.18 28.71 7.51
CA GLN A 88 12.34 28.41 8.66
C GLN A 88 11.87 26.94 8.61
N SER A 89 11.80 26.30 9.77
CA SER A 89 11.24 24.94 9.91
C SER A 89 9.88 25.00 10.59
N ILE A 90 8.91 24.26 10.06
CA ILE A 90 7.64 23.99 10.74
C ILE A 90 7.81 22.70 11.52
N GLU A 91 7.49 22.73 12.82
CA GLU A 91 7.34 21.52 13.64
C GLU A 91 5.87 21.14 13.74
N VAL A 92 5.56 19.90 13.38
CA VAL A 92 4.22 19.33 13.43
C VAL A 92 4.22 18.19 14.44
N PRO A 93 3.56 18.35 15.60
CA PRO A 93 3.30 17.25 16.51
C PRO A 93 2.41 16.21 15.82
N ILE A 94 2.84 14.96 15.85
CA ILE A 94 2.13 13.83 15.24
C ILE A 94 2.04 12.66 16.21
N THR A 95 1.27 11.65 15.84
CA THR A 95 1.36 10.34 16.50
C THR A 95 1.88 9.30 15.52
N VAL A 96 2.68 8.38 16.02
CA VAL A 96 3.21 7.25 15.25
C VAL A 96 2.82 5.93 15.91
N ARG A 97 2.62 4.90 15.09
CA ARG A 97 2.44 3.52 15.52
C ARG A 97 3.37 2.62 14.71
N THR A 98 3.91 1.59 15.34
CA THR A 98 4.55 0.49 14.60
C THR A 98 3.47 -0.32 13.85
N HIS A 99 3.85 -1.08 12.83
CA HIS A 99 2.95 -2.00 12.14
C HIS A 99 3.69 -3.18 11.53
N GLY A 100 2.95 -4.12 10.94
CA GLY A 100 3.53 -5.34 10.37
C GLY A 100 3.70 -6.45 11.41
N ARG A 101 4.46 -7.49 11.06
CA ARG A 101 4.68 -8.66 11.92
C ARG A 101 6.17 -8.99 12.03
N TRP A 102 6.74 -9.51 10.95
CA TRP A 102 8.13 -9.97 10.92
C TRP A 102 9.13 -8.85 11.25
N ARG A 103 8.97 -7.68 10.63
CA ARG A 103 9.86 -6.53 10.83
C ARG A 103 9.82 -5.96 12.26
N LEU A 104 8.76 -6.19 13.05
CA LEU A 104 8.69 -5.69 14.42
C LEU A 104 9.74 -6.34 15.34
N THR A 105 10.07 -7.60 15.10
CA THR A 105 11.00 -8.37 15.95
C THR A 105 12.38 -8.56 15.32
N HIS A 106 12.53 -8.25 14.02
CA HIS A 106 13.77 -8.49 13.26
C HIS A 106 14.49 -7.20 12.82
N CYS A 107 13.82 -6.05 12.89
CA CYS A 107 14.40 -4.75 12.51
C CYS A 107 14.78 -3.88 13.70
N GLU A 108 15.83 -3.08 13.53
CA GLU A 108 16.21 -2.02 14.46
C GLU A 108 15.28 -0.81 14.35
N TYR A 109 14.74 -0.57 13.15
CA TYR A 109 13.76 0.46 12.85
C TYR A 109 12.50 -0.20 12.33
N PRO A 110 11.46 -0.33 13.17
CA PRO A 110 10.21 -0.93 12.74
C PRO A 110 9.52 -0.01 11.72
N PRO A 111 8.69 -0.56 10.82
CA PRO A 111 7.92 0.25 9.90
C PRO A 111 6.85 1.06 10.68
N LEU A 112 6.64 2.31 10.27
CA LEU A 112 5.83 3.26 11.03
C LEU A 112 4.60 3.72 10.24
N SER A 113 3.47 3.84 10.92
CA SER A 113 2.31 4.59 10.45
C SER A 113 2.30 5.94 11.13
N LEU A 114 2.39 7.03 10.36
CA LEU A 114 2.34 8.41 10.85
C LEU A 114 0.91 8.91 10.72
N ASN A 115 0.37 9.53 11.77
CA ASN A 115 -0.92 10.20 11.76
C ASN A 115 -0.71 11.68 12.03
N PHE A 116 -1.13 12.50 11.08
CA PHE A 116 -0.98 13.95 11.11
C PHE A 116 -2.29 14.59 11.57
N PRO A 117 -2.24 15.61 12.43
CA PRO A 117 -3.44 16.37 12.76
C PRO A 117 -4.02 17.02 11.50
N PHE A 118 -5.35 16.99 11.37
CA PHE A 118 -6.04 17.52 10.20
C PHE A 118 -5.68 18.99 9.94
N GLY A 119 -5.23 19.29 8.73
CA GLY A 119 -4.85 20.65 8.32
C GLY A 119 -3.49 21.14 8.81
N ALA A 120 -2.77 20.38 9.65
CA ALA A 120 -1.46 20.80 10.19
C ALA A 120 -0.34 20.84 9.14
N LEU A 121 -0.56 20.23 7.96
CA LEU A 121 0.40 20.16 6.86
C LEU A 121 0.10 21.14 5.72
N ARG A 122 -0.91 22.01 5.84
CA ARG A 122 -1.23 23.00 4.80
C ARG A 122 -0.03 23.91 4.50
N GLY A 123 0.22 24.16 3.22
CA GLY A 123 1.36 24.95 2.76
C GLY A 123 2.72 24.27 2.94
N THR A 124 2.74 22.98 3.26
CA THR A 124 3.97 22.18 3.34
C THR A 124 4.05 21.17 2.18
N PRO A 125 5.25 20.67 1.83
CA PRO A 125 5.39 19.55 0.89
C PRO A 125 4.66 18.25 1.26
N LEU A 126 4.19 18.12 2.51
CA LEU A 126 3.38 16.98 2.98
C LEU A 126 1.87 17.27 2.97
N GLU A 127 1.44 18.40 2.40
CA GLU A 127 0.03 18.79 2.35
C GLU A 127 -0.86 17.68 1.76
N GLY A 128 -2.06 17.55 2.32
CA GLY A 128 -3.03 16.52 1.95
C GLY A 128 -2.85 15.20 2.69
N LEU A 129 -1.71 14.98 3.36
CA LEU A 129 -1.52 13.82 4.21
C LEU A 129 -2.20 14.01 5.57
N ASP A 130 -2.94 13.01 5.97
CA ASP A 130 -3.59 12.87 7.28
C ASP A 130 -3.11 11.58 7.98
N LYS A 131 -2.72 10.59 7.17
CA LYS A 131 -2.09 9.35 7.56
C LYS A 131 -1.20 8.87 6.41
N ALA A 132 -0.01 8.39 6.75
CA ALA A 132 0.90 7.80 5.78
C ALA A 132 1.65 6.62 6.41
N ARG A 133 1.84 5.54 5.64
CA ARG A 133 2.73 4.46 6.04
C ARG A 133 4.12 4.73 5.49
N LEU A 134 5.10 4.73 6.40
CA LEU A 134 6.51 4.93 6.12
C LEU A 134 7.20 3.58 5.99
N THR A 135 7.61 3.26 4.77
CA THR A 135 8.55 2.16 4.52
C THR A 135 9.97 2.70 4.63
N SER A 136 10.77 2.09 5.51
CA SER A 136 12.08 2.57 5.92
C SER A 136 13.07 1.41 6.01
N PHE A 137 14.36 1.76 6.12
CA PHE A 137 15.44 0.80 6.35
C PHE A 137 15.21 -0.02 7.64
N CYS A 138 15.46 -1.34 7.56
CA CYS A 138 15.34 -2.24 8.71
C CYS A 138 16.55 -2.14 9.67
N ARG A 139 17.75 -1.91 9.12
CA ARG A 139 19.01 -1.67 9.86
C ARG A 139 19.74 -0.48 9.24
N ASN A 140 20.47 0.29 10.05
CA ASN A 140 21.13 1.50 9.56
C ASN A 140 22.40 1.19 8.74
N HIS A 141 22.20 0.62 7.55
CA HIS A 141 23.25 0.21 6.63
C HIS A 141 22.80 0.49 5.18
N GLU A 142 23.73 0.88 4.32
CA GLU A 142 23.43 1.31 2.94
C GLU A 142 22.70 0.23 2.12
N GLY A 143 23.06 -1.05 2.29
CA GLY A 143 22.36 -2.15 1.63
C GLY A 143 20.85 -2.21 1.94
N TYR A 144 20.44 -1.82 3.15
CA TYR A 144 19.01 -1.79 3.50
C TYR A 144 18.29 -0.59 2.89
N GLU A 145 18.98 0.53 2.66
CA GLU A 145 18.45 1.68 1.92
C GLU A 145 18.20 1.30 0.45
N GLN A 146 19.09 0.50 -0.16
CA GLN A 146 18.89 -0.01 -1.51
C GLN A 146 17.65 -0.91 -1.63
N TYR A 147 17.32 -1.72 -0.63
CA TYR A 147 16.08 -2.51 -0.64
C TYR A 147 14.83 -1.64 -0.66
N VAL A 148 14.84 -0.55 0.12
CA VAL A 148 13.71 0.39 0.18
C VAL A 148 13.49 1.08 -1.17
N VAL A 149 14.56 1.53 -1.81
CA VAL A 149 14.47 2.16 -3.14
C VAL A 149 14.05 1.14 -4.20
N GLN A 150 14.56 -0.10 -4.16
CA GLN A 150 14.11 -1.16 -5.08
C GLN A 150 12.62 -1.46 -4.91
N GLU A 151 12.12 -1.60 -3.67
CA GLU A 151 10.71 -1.81 -3.38
C GLU A 151 9.84 -0.66 -3.91
N LEU A 152 10.27 0.59 -3.70
CA LEU A 152 9.63 1.77 -4.26
C LEU A 152 9.51 1.69 -5.79
N GLN A 153 10.58 1.27 -6.49
CA GLN A 153 10.54 1.10 -7.94
C GLN A 153 9.48 0.09 -8.37
N LEU A 154 9.27 -0.99 -7.61
CA LEU A 154 8.25 -1.98 -7.92
C LEU A 154 6.83 -1.40 -7.80
N TYR A 155 6.55 -0.55 -6.80
CA TYR A 155 5.28 0.19 -6.75
C TYR A 155 5.09 1.12 -7.94
N ARG A 156 6.15 1.82 -8.35
CA ARG A 156 6.11 2.73 -9.51
C ARG A 156 5.88 1.97 -10.81
N ILE A 157 6.51 0.80 -10.99
CA ILE A 157 6.24 -0.10 -12.12
C ILE A 157 4.80 -0.57 -12.10
N TYR A 158 4.29 -1.00 -10.93
CA TYR A 158 2.91 -1.47 -10.83
C TYR A 158 1.91 -0.37 -11.23
N HIS A 159 2.19 0.87 -10.84
CA HIS A 159 1.38 2.03 -11.25
C HIS A 159 1.43 2.35 -12.75
N LEU A 160 2.54 2.05 -13.44
CA LEU A 160 2.62 2.18 -14.91
C LEU A 160 1.74 1.15 -15.64
N LEU A 161 1.50 0.00 -15.02
CA LEU A 161 0.75 -1.11 -15.58
C LEU A 161 -0.75 -0.99 -15.30
N THR A 162 -1.15 -0.40 -14.17
CA THR A 162 -2.56 -0.32 -13.77
C THR A 162 -2.84 0.83 -12.81
N PRO A 163 -4.05 1.45 -12.87
CA PRO A 163 -4.51 2.35 -11.82
C PRO A 163 -4.77 1.63 -10.48
N TYR A 164 -4.99 0.30 -10.51
CA TYR A 164 -5.25 -0.56 -9.34
C TYR A 164 -3.95 -0.93 -8.62
N SER A 165 -3.23 0.08 -8.14
CA SER A 165 -1.98 -0.02 -7.40
C SER A 165 -1.92 1.08 -6.35
N GLN A 166 -1.30 0.86 -5.20
CA GLN A 166 -1.00 1.96 -4.29
C GLN A 166 0.06 2.88 -4.91
N ARG A 167 -0.15 4.19 -4.84
CA ARG A 167 0.89 5.15 -5.20
C ARG A 167 1.93 5.27 -4.09
N SER A 168 3.12 5.74 -4.44
CA SER A 168 4.23 5.89 -3.51
C SER A 168 5.12 7.07 -3.89
N ARG A 169 5.79 7.66 -2.91
CA ARG A 169 6.68 8.82 -3.11
C ARG A 169 7.96 8.70 -2.29
N LEU A 170 9.09 8.96 -2.96
CA LEU A 170 10.42 8.96 -2.34
C LEU A 170 10.53 10.10 -1.32
N LEU A 171 11.20 9.79 -0.21
CA LEU A 171 11.46 10.69 0.90
C LEU A 171 12.94 10.66 1.25
N ARG A 172 13.43 11.75 1.83
CA ARG A 172 14.70 11.81 2.54
C ARG A 172 14.43 12.13 4.02
N VAL A 173 14.50 11.11 4.87
CA VAL A 173 14.08 11.23 6.27
C VAL A 173 15.29 11.26 7.19
N THR A 174 15.38 12.29 8.03
CA THR A 174 16.34 12.35 9.14
C THR A 174 15.66 11.85 10.41
N TYR A 175 16.19 10.77 10.99
CA TYR A 175 15.64 10.14 12.20
C TYR A 175 16.39 10.66 13.42
N VAL A 176 15.67 11.21 14.39
CA VAL A 176 16.22 11.77 15.63
C VAL A 176 15.57 11.08 16.82
N ASP A 177 16.39 10.57 17.74
CA ASP A 177 15.88 10.04 18.99
C ASP A 177 15.43 11.18 19.90
N SER A 178 14.15 11.23 20.27
CA SER A 178 13.63 12.30 21.12
C SER A 178 14.14 12.24 22.56
N ALA A 179 14.64 11.08 23.02
CA ALA A 179 15.15 10.94 24.38
C ALA A 179 16.58 11.51 24.53
N SER A 180 17.43 11.34 23.52
CA SER A 180 18.83 11.80 23.55
C SER A 180 19.08 13.05 22.69
N GLY A 181 18.17 13.42 21.79
CA GLY A 181 18.37 14.46 20.79
C GLY A 181 19.33 14.07 19.67
N ARG A 182 19.88 12.86 19.69
CA ARG A 182 20.90 12.41 18.74
C ARG A 182 20.26 12.07 17.38
N THR A 183 20.87 12.57 16.31
CA THR A 183 20.56 12.10 14.95
C THR A 183 21.07 10.68 14.79
N ILE A 184 20.16 9.80 14.41
CA ILE A 184 20.41 8.37 14.22
C ILE A 184 20.92 8.10 12.81
N ALA A 185 20.18 8.60 11.83
CA ALA A 185 20.43 8.36 10.42
C ALA A 185 19.70 9.40 9.58
N THR A 186 20.19 9.63 8.37
CA THR A 186 19.39 10.25 7.30
C THR A 186 19.38 9.29 6.14
N ARG A 187 18.19 8.81 5.77
CA ARG A 187 18.03 7.72 4.80
C ARG A 187 16.88 7.99 3.84
N ASP A 188 16.98 7.37 2.67
CA ASP A 188 15.88 7.27 1.74
C ASP A 188 14.81 6.34 2.32
N ALA A 189 13.58 6.79 2.19
CA ALA A 189 12.37 6.11 2.64
C ALA A 189 11.27 6.39 1.62
N PHE A 190 10.10 5.77 1.75
CA PHE A 190 8.95 6.20 0.97
C PHE A 190 7.67 6.15 1.77
N PHE A 191 6.75 7.06 1.42
CA PHE A 191 5.36 6.89 1.80
C PHE A 191 4.64 6.08 0.74
N ILE A 192 3.74 5.22 1.21
CA ILE A 192 2.76 4.52 0.38
C ILE A 192 1.36 5.04 0.69
N GLU A 193 0.53 5.17 -0.35
CA GLU A 193 -0.86 5.60 -0.30
C GLU A 193 -1.65 4.76 0.71
N ASP A 194 -2.43 5.41 1.58
CA ASP A 194 -3.29 4.70 2.53
C ASP A 194 -4.40 3.94 1.78
N ARG A 195 -4.88 2.84 2.37
CA ARG A 195 -5.88 1.97 1.75
C ARG A 195 -7.22 2.67 1.56
N ASP A 196 -7.59 3.57 2.47
CA ASP A 196 -8.84 4.32 2.39
C ASP A 196 -8.75 5.37 1.26
N ALA A 197 -7.59 6.01 1.10
CA ALA A 197 -7.32 6.92 -0.02
C ALA A 197 -7.29 6.19 -1.38
N LEU A 198 -6.70 4.99 -1.43
CA LEU A 198 -6.75 4.11 -2.60
C LEU A 198 -8.19 3.74 -2.97
N ALA A 199 -8.98 3.29 -1.99
CA ALA A 199 -10.37 2.91 -2.18
C ALA A 199 -11.19 4.08 -2.75
N ALA A 200 -11.03 5.28 -2.16
CA ALA A 200 -11.71 6.48 -2.66
C ALA A 200 -11.24 6.88 -4.07
N ARG A 201 -9.95 6.76 -4.39
CA ARG A 201 -9.42 7.05 -5.74
C ARG A 201 -9.98 6.11 -6.80
N LEU A 202 -10.27 4.87 -6.42
CA LEU A 202 -10.82 3.84 -7.31
C LEU A 202 -12.36 3.81 -7.33
N ASP A 203 -13.02 4.69 -6.58
CA ASP A 203 -14.47 4.63 -6.32
C ASP A 203 -14.90 3.21 -5.88
N ALA A 204 -14.12 2.63 -4.98
CA ALA A 204 -14.25 1.24 -4.56
C ALA A 204 -14.30 1.11 -3.03
N VAL A 205 -14.71 -0.06 -2.57
CA VAL A 205 -14.72 -0.45 -1.16
C VAL A 205 -13.74 -1.61 -0.95
N GLN A 206 -12.91 -1.51 0.08
CA GLN A 206 -12.04 -2.61 0.47
C GLN A 206 -12.85 -3.75 1.09
N MET A 207 -12.78 -4.92 0.48
CA MET A 207 -13.34 -6.15 1.01
C MET A 207 -12.38 -6.77 2.02
N LYS A 208 -12.91 -7.18 3.17
CA LYS A 208 -12.15 -7.78 4.28
C LYS A 208 -12.39 -9.28 4.44
N ALA A 209 -13.35 -9.83 3.69
CA ALA A 209 -13.64 -11.26 3.70
C ALA A 209 -12.54 -12.03 2.95
N GLN A 210 -12.09 -13.12 3.57
CA GLN A 210 -11.20 -14.11 2.96
C GLN A 210 -12.00 -15.11 2.12
N GLY A 211 -11.30 -15.94 1.33
CA GLY A 211 -11.90 -17.03 0.57
C GLY A 211 -12.16 -16.73 -0.91
N ALA A 212 -11.74 -15.57 -1.41
CA ALA A 212 -11.96 -15.22 -2.81
C ALA A 212 -11.33 -16.26 -3.76
N VAL A 213 -12.14 -16.78 -4.68
CA VAL A 213 -11.76 -17.75 -5.71
C VAL A 213 -11.68 -17.06 -7.09
N PRO A 214 -11.12 -17.72 -8.12
CA PRO A 214 -10.95 -17.09 -9.43
C PRO A 214 -12.24 -16.50 -10.03
N SER A 215 -13.40 -17.13 -9.81
CA SER A 215 -14.69 -16.67 -10.33
C SER A 215 -15.23 -15.40 -9.68
N ASP A 216 -14.69 -15.00 -8.53
CA ASP A 216 -15.12 -13.79 -7.82
C ASP A 216 -14.41 -12.54 -8.36
N LEU A 217 -13.30 -12.73 -9.08
CA LEU A 217 -12.38 -11.67 -9.46
C LEU A 217 -12.54 -11.25 -10.91
N ASP A 218 -12.20 -9.99 -11.20
CA ASP A 218 -12.02 -9.56 -12.58
C ASP A 218 -10.88 -10.37 -13.25
N PRO A 219 -11.14 -11.09 -14.37
CA PRO A 219 -10.17 -12.01 -14.92
C PRO A 219 -8.94 -11.30 -15.49
N TYR A 220 -9.10 -10.11 -16.07
CA TYR A 220 -7.98 -9.34 -16.60
C TYR A 220 -7.08 -8.82 -15.48
N HIS A 221 -7.65 -8.19 -14.46
CA HIS A 221 -6.87 -7.65 -13.36
C HIS A 221 -6.25 -8.74 -12.48
N SER A 222 -6.92 -9.89 -12.34
CA SER A 222 -6.34 -11.08 -11.68
C SER A 222 -5.13 -11.62 -12.44
N ALA A 223 -5.23 -11.76 -13.77
CA ALA A 223 -4.10 -12.14 -14.61
C ALA A 223 -2.96 -11.12 -14.53
N LEU A 224 -3.28 -9.82 -14.59
CA LEU A 224 -2.31 -8.73 -14.49
C LEU A 224 -1.53 -8.77 -13.18
N MET A 225 -2.23 -8.88 -12.05
CA MET A 225 -1.60 -8.99 -10.73
C MET A 225 -0.69 -10.23 -10.67
N GLY A 226 -1.18 -11.39 -11.12
CA GLY A 226 -0.41 -12.63 -11.13
C GLY A 226 0.87 -12.54 -11.96
N VAL A 227 0.78 -11.99 -13.17
CA VAL A 227 1.94 -11.80 -14.06
C VAL A 227 2.89 -10.74 -13.50
N PHE A 228 2.38 -9.68 -12.87
CA PHE A 228 3.22 -8.71 -12.17
C PHE A 228 4.00 -9.34 -11.00
N GLN A 229 3.35 -10.15 -10.17
CA GLN A 229 4.03 -10.89 -9.09
C GLN A 229 5.11 -11.82 -9.66
N TYR A 230 4.84 -12.50 -10.79
CA TYR A 230 5.83 -13.32 -11.48
C TYR A 230 6.99 -12.49 -12.06
N PHE A 231 6.70 -11.34 -12.66
CA PHE A 231 7.69 -10.41 -13.21
C PHE A 231 8.73 -10.01 -12.16
N ILE A 232 8.27 -9.60 -10.98
CA ILE A 232 9.15 -9.19 -9.87
C ILE A 232 9.70 -10.38 -9.07
N GLY A 233 9.26 -11.61 -9.36
CA GLY A 233 9.66 -12.81 -8.63
C GLY A 233 9.15 -12.86 -7.20
N ASN A 234 7.95 -12.34 -6.93
CA ASN A 234 7.36 -12.35 -5.59
C ASN A 234 6.41 -13.54 -5.43
N THR A 235 6.71 -14.41 -4.47
CA THR A 235 5.84 -15.52 -4.08
C THR A 235 5.16 -15.29 -2.73
N ASP A 236 5.46 -14.20 -2.01
CA ASP A 236 4.93 -13.91 -0.68
C ASP A 236 3.58 -13.18 -0.75
N PHE A 237 2.59 -13.82 -1.38
CA PHE A 237 1.22 -13.32 -1.42
C PHE A 237 0.22 -14.49 -1.43
N HIS A 238 -1.02 -14.20 -1.04
CA HIS A 238 -2.13 -15.16 -1.11
C HIS A 238 -3.45 -14.42 -1.21
N ILE A 239 -4.12 -14.53 -2.36
CA ILE A 239 -5.36 -13.79 -2.63
C ILE A 239 -6.48 -14.20 -1.66
N SER A 240 -6.80 -15.50 -1.60
CA SER A 240 -7.85 -16.01 -0.70
C SER A 240 -7.61 -15.70 0.78
N ALA A 241 -6.36 -15.75 1.27
CA ALA A 241 -6.02 -15.43 2.66
C ALA A 241 -5.81 -13.92 2.93
N LEU A 242 -5.91 -13.05 1.92
CA LEU A 242 -5.58 -11.62 2.00
C LEU A 242 -4.16 -11.33 2.52
N HIS A 243 -3.21 -12.24 2.25
CA HIS A 243 -1.79 -12.02 2.57
C HIS A 243 -1.15 -11.21 1.45
N ASN A 244 -0.71 -9.99 1.76
CA ASN A 244 -0.11 -9.04 0.81
C ASN A 244 -1.00 -8.74 -0.42
N VAL A 245 -2.32 -8.85 -0.24
CA VAL A 245 -3.35 -8.56 -1.25
C VAL A 245 -4.51 -7.79 -0.63
N LEU A 246 -4.96 -6.74 -1.33
CA LEU A 246 -6.24 -6.07 -1.08
C LEU A 246 -7.24 -6.56 -2.11
N LEU A 247 -8.50 -6.70 -1.70
CA LEU A 247 -9.62 -6.90 -2.62
C LEU A 247 -10.43 -5.61 -2.63
N MET A 248 -10.58 -5.01 -3.81
CA MET A 248 -11.37 -3.81 -4.02
C MET A 248 -12.58 -4.15 -4.89
N GLY A 249 -13.78 -3.93 -4.37
CA GLY A 249 -15.03 -4.13 -5.12
C GLY A 249 -15.79 -2.81 -5.22
N THR A 250 -16.50 -2.61 -6.33
CA THR A 250 -17.51 -1.55 -6.43
C THR A 250 -18.90 -2.16 -6.21
N ALA A 251 -19.92 -1.34 -5.92
CA ALA A 251 -21.26 -1.83 -5.59
C ALA A 251 -21.92 -2.71 -6.68
N ALA A 252 -21.42 -2.67 -7.92
CA ALA A 252 -21.95 -3.43 -9.06
C ALA A 252 -20.86 -4.07 -9.95
N GLY A 253 -19.57 -3.94 -9.60
CA GLY A 253 -18.45 -4.32 -10.45
C GLY A 253 -17.65 -5.53 -9.94
N PRO A 254 -16.75 -6.07 -10.79
CA PRO A 254 -15.93 -7.22 -10.43
C PRO A 254 -14.89 -6.85 -9.36
N ILE A 255 -14.53 -7.83 -8.52
CA ILE A 255 -13.56 -7.64 -7.45
C ILE A 255 -12.15 -7.61 -8.06
N VAL A 256 -11.40 -6.56 -7.80
CA VAL A 256 -10.03 -6.40 -8.29
C VAL A 256 -9.03 -6.70 -7.18
N PRO A 257 -8.12 -7.68 -7.36
CA PRO A 257 -7.05 -7.93 -6.42
C PRO A 257 -5.88 -6.95 -6.66
N ILE A 258 -5.36 -6.38 -5.58
CA ILE A 258 -4.25 -5.42 -5.60
C ILE A 258 -3.14 -5.92 -4.68
N ALA A 259 -1.99 -6.24 -5.26
CA ALA A 259 -0.83 -6.66 -4.48
C ALA A 259 -0.12 -5.47 -3.82
N PHE A 260 0.49 -5.72 -2.66
CA PHE A 260 1.37 -4.79 -1.95
C PHE A 260 2.43 -5.58 -1.18
N ASP A 261 3.37 -4.88 -0.53
CA ASP A 261 4.50 -5.43 0.22
C ASP A 261 5.45 -6.27 -0.66
N PHE A 262 6.42 -5.61 -1.28
CA PHE A 262 7.25 -6.21 -2.33
C PHE A 262 8.70 -6.46 -1.89
N ASP A 263 9.01 -6.34 -0.61
CA ASP A 263 10.37 -6.54 -0.08
C ASP A 263 10.85 -7.99 -0.17
N TYR A 264 9.94 -8.96 -0.18
CA TYR A 264 10.23 -10.38 -0.39
C TYR A 264 10.39 -10.78 -1.87
N ALA A 265 10.27 -9.83 -2.81
CA ALA A 265 10.38 -10.10 -4.24
C ALA A 265 11.83 -10.42 -4.67
N GLY A 266 11.98 -11.36 -5.61
CA GLY A 266 13.26 -11.70 -6.24
C GLY A 266 13.96 -10.52 -6.92
N ALA A 267 13.22 -9.51 -7.38
CA ALA A 267 13.76 -8.28 -7.94
C ALA A 267 14.40 -7.35 -6.89
N VAL A 268 14.00 -7.45 -5.61
CA VAL A 268 14.61 -6.71 -4.49
C VAL A 268 15.75 -7.54 -3.87
N ASN A 269 15.57 -8.86 -3.80
CA ASN A 269 16.55 -9.84 -3.36
C ASN A 269 17.19 -9.49 -2.01
N THR A 270 16.35 -9.20 -1.01
CA THR A 270 16.84 -8.84 0.31
C THR A 270 17.52 -10.04 0.98
N VAL A 271 18.55 -9.76 1.80
CA VAL A 271 19.27 -10.81 2.54
C VAL A 271 18.40 -11.59 3.54
N TYR A 272 17.22 -11.08 3.87
CA TYR A 272 16.29 -11.73 4.79
C TYR A 272 15.11 -12.42 4.08
N ALA A 273 14.92 -12.17 2.78
CA ALA A 273 13.87 -12.82 2.02
C ALA A 273 14.25 -14.28 1.76
N VAL A 274 13.34 -15.18 2.16
CA VAL A 274 13.47 -16.62 1.98
C VAL A 274 12.18 -17.18 1.38
N PRO A 275 12.26 -18.14 0.45
CA PRO A 275 11.06 -18.73 -0.14
C PRO A 275 10.32 -19.57 0.90
N GLN A 276 9.00 -19.70 0.75
CA GLN A 276 8.24 -20.64 1.56
C GLN A 276 8.71 -22.08 1.26
N PRO A 277 9.06 -22.91 2.26
CA PRO A 277 9.61 -24.25 2.02
C PRO A 277 8.71 -25.13 1.13
N ALA A 278 7.39 -24.96 1.23
CA ALA A 278 6.41 -25.69 0.44
C ALA A 278 6.53 -25.44 -1.07
N PHE A 279 7.10 -24.31 -1.50
CA PHE A 279 7.25 -23.97 -2.91
C PHE A 279 8.42 -24.69 -3.59
N ARG A 280 9.35 -25.27 -2.82
CA ARG A 280 10.49 -26.05 -3.33
C ARG A 280 11.33 -25.30 -4.38
N ILE A 281 11.40 -23.99 -4.27
CA ILE A 281 12.32 -23.15 -5.04
C ILE A 281 13.57 -22.86 -4.21
N PRO A 282 14.77 -22.81 -4.83
CA PRO A 282 16.03 -22.72 -4.09
C PRO A 282 16.27 -21.35 -3.45
N ASN A 283 15.70 -20.29 -4.00
CA ASN A 283 15.80 -18.91 -3.49
C ASN A 283 14.70 -18.03 -4.07
N VAL A 284 14.55 -16.82 -3.52
CA VAL A 284 13.53 -15.84 -3.96
C VAL A 284 13.72 -15.31 -5.37
N ARG A 285 14.89 -15.49 -5.99
CA ARG A 285 15.10 -15.13 -7.40
C ARG A 285 14.51 -16.14 -8.36
N THR A 286 14.24 -17.37 -7.92
CA THR A 286 13.60 -18.37 -8.76
C THR A 286 12.12 -18.04 -8.88
N ARG A 287 11.67 -17.64 -10.08
CA ARG A 287 10.27 -17.31 -10.31
C ARG A 287 9.40 -18.54 -10.16
N LEU A 288 8.21 -18.34 -9.58
CA LEU A 288 7.15 -19.33 -9.53
C LEU A 288 5.83 -18.60 -9.73
N PHE A 289 5.07 -18.99 -10.76
CA PHE A 289 3.76 -18.38 -10.99
C PHE A 289 2.76 -18.86 -9.93
N ARG A 290 2.18 -17.92 -9.19
CA ARG A 290 1.18 -18.18 -8.14
C ARG A 290 -0.13 -17.42 -8.33
N GLY A 291 -0.33 -16.83 -9.51
CA GLY A 291 -1.59 -16.15 -9.86
C GLY A 291 -2.72 -17.15 -10.12
N TYR A 292 -3.96 -16.70 -10.00
CA TYR A 292 -5.12 -17.50 -10.40
C TYR A 292 -5.19 -17.68 -11.90
N CYS A 293 -5.82 -18.78 -12.33
CA CYS A 293 -6.13 -19.00 -13.73
C CYS A 293 -7.16 -18.00 -14.23
N ALA A 294 -6.92 -17.48 -15.43
CA ALA A 294 -7.82 -16.64 -16.20
C ALA A 294 -7.89 -17.18 -17.64
N PRO A 295 -8.86 -16.74 -18.47
CA PRO A 295 -8.86 -17.06 -19.89
C PRO A 295 -7.52 -16.69 -20.54
N GLU A 296 -6.99 -17.54 -21.42
CA GLU A 296 -5.69 -17.32 -22.08
C GLU A 296 -5.61 -15.98 -22.82
N ALA A 297 -6.74 -15.50 -23.34
CA ALA A 297 -6.84 -14.19 -23.97
C ALA A 297 -6.49 -13.04 -23.02
N GLU A 298 -6.80 -13.14 -21.72
CA GLU A 298 -6.44 -12.12 -20.74
C GLU A 298 -4.94 -12.11 -20.47
N PHE A 299 -4.30 -13.29 -20.36
CA PHE A 299 -2.84 -13.37 -20.25
C PHE A 299 -2.13 -12.76 -21.46
N ARG A 300 -2.63 -13.00 -22.69
CA ARG A 300 -2.08 -12.37 -23.90
C ARG A 300 -2.12 -10.84 -23.84
N LYS A 301 -3.26 -10.26 -23.48
CA LYS A 301 -3.38 -8.79 -23.28
C LYS A 301 -2.38 -8.27 -22.25
N VAL A 302 -2.18 -9.02 -21.16
CA VAL A 302 -1.20 -8.66 -20.12
C VAL A 302 0.23 -8.73 -20.65
N PHE A 303 0.60 -9.76 -21.40
CA PHE A 303 1.94 -9.85 -22.01
C PHE A 303 2.19 -8.72 -23.01
N GLU A 304 1.19 -8.37 -23.83
CA GLU A 304 1.22 -7.22 -24.73
C GLU A 304 1.43 -5.90 -23.97
N LEU A 305 0.71 -5.71 -22.85
CA LEU A 305 0.90 -4.55 -21.98
C LEU A 305 2.33 -4.46 -21.45
N PHE A 306 2.90 -5.56 -20.95
CA PHE A 306 4.28 -5.59 -20.44
C PHE A 306 5.29 -5.24 -21.53
N ASN A 307 5.09 -5.74 -22.75
CA ASN A 307 5.93 -5.40 -23.90
C ASN A 307 5.79 -3.92 -24.28
N ALA A 308 4.57 -3.40 -24.35
CA ALA A 308 4.31 -1.99 -24.64
C ALA A 308 4.90 -1.04 -23.58
N LYS A 309 4.91 -1.46 -22.31
CA LYS A 309 5.46 -0.68 -21.19
C LYS A 309 6.94 -0.93 -20.93
N ARG A 310 7.61 -1.84 -21.66
CA ARG A 310 9.00 -2.23 -21.39
C ARG A 310 9.94 -1.04 -21.30
N GLN A 311 9.90 -0.13 -22.28
CA GLN A 311 10.77 1.05 -22.27
C GLN A 311 10.50 1.95 -21.06
N ALA A 312 9.22 2.20 -20.74
CA ALA A 312 8.83 3.03 -19.59
C ALA A 312 9.27 2.40 -18.25
N ILE A 313 9.17 1.07 -18.13
CA ILE A 313 9.62 0.32 -16.95
C ILE A 313 11.14 0.48 -16.77
N TYR A 314 11.92 0.34 -17.83
CA TYR A 314 13.38 0.44 -17.76
C TYR A 314 13.84 1.88 -17.47
N ALA A 315 13.13 2.86 -18.02
CA ALA A 315 13.39 4.28 -17.79
C ALA A 315 13.22 4.71 -16.33
N LEU A 316 12.40 4.01 -15.53
CA LEU A 316 12.31 4.28 -14.09
C LEU A 316 13.66 4.09 -13.38
N TYR A 317 14.55 3.25 -13.90
CA TYR A 317 15.88 3.03 -13.31
C TYR A 317 16.92 4.07 -13.74
N ASP A 318 16.59 4.94 -14.70
CA ASP A 318 17.45 6.04 -15.15
C ASP A 318 17.02 7.41 -14.60
N ASP A 319 15.84 7.49 -13.97
CA ASP A 319 15.28 8.71 -13.42
C ASP A 319 15.92 9.10 -12.06
N PRO A 320 15.57 10.26 -11.46
CA PRO A 320 16.16 10.69 -10.19
C PRO A 320 15.96 9.73 -9.01
N VAL A 321 14.91 8.92 -8.99
CA VAL A 321 14.68 7.87 -7.98
C VAL A 321 15.54 6.66 -8.30
N GLY A 322 15.54 6.19 -9.55
CA GLY A 322 16.38 5.10 -10.03
C GLY A 322 17.87 5.35 -9.77
N LYS A 323 18.32 6.60 -9.93
CA LYS A 323 19.69 7.05 -9.63
C LYS A 323 20.09 7.01 -8.14
N ARG A 324 19.15 6.72 -7.22
CA ARG A 324 19.47 6.39 -5.82
C ARG A 324 19.97 4.95 -5.68
N LEU A 325 19.73 4.10 -6.66
CA LEU A 325 20.26 2.75 -6.70
C LEU A 325 21.70 2.75 -7.21
N ARG A 326 22.50 1.84 -6.67
CA ARG A 326 23.84 1.58 -7.20
C ARG A 326 23.74 0.91 -8.57
N TRP A 327 24.76 1.14 -9.39
CA TRP A 327 24.83 0.62 -10.76
C TRP A 327 24.80 -0.91 -10.84
N ASP A 328 25.44 -1.61 -9.90
CA ASP A 328 25.41 -3.08 -9.80
C ASP A 328 23.98 -3.60 -9.59
N VAL A 329 23.23 -2.95 -8.69
CA VAL A 329 21.83 -3.27 -8.40
C VAL A 329 20.95 -3.05 -9.64
N ILE A 330 21.08 -1.90 -10.29
CA ILE A 330 20.30 -1.58 -11.51
C ILE A 330 20.53 -2.63 -12.59
N ASN A 331 21.79 -3.00 -12.86
CA ASN A 331 22.11 -3.97 -13.90
C ASN A 331 21.60 -5.37 -13.57
N ASP A 332 21.73 -5.78 -12.32
CA ASP A 332 21.21 -7.07 -11.86
C ASP A 332 19.68 -7.13 -12.00
N THR A 333 18.96 -6.08 -11.57
CA THR A 333 17.51 -5.99 -11.74
C THR A 333 17.10 -6.01 -13.22
N ARG A 334 17.82 -5.30 -14.11
CA ARG A 334 17.52 -5.30 -15.55
C ARG A 334 17.71 -6.67 -16.18
N LYS A 335 18.83 -7.36 -15.88
CA LYS A 335 19.05 -8.75 -16.33
C LYS A 335 17.93 -9.66 -15.86
N TYR A 336 17.51 -9.50 -14.61
CA TYR A 336 16.39 -10.25 -14.05
C TYR A 336 15.10 -9.99 -14.83
N PHE A 337 14.80 -8.75 -15.18
CA PHE A 337 13.64 -8.42 -16.01
C PHE A 337 13.74 -8.97 -17.44
N ASP A 338 14.93 -8.97 -18.04
CA ASP A 338 15.13 -9.56 -19.38
C ASP A 338 14.78 -11.06 -19.41
N GLU A 339 15.07 -11.80 -18.34
CA GLU A 339 14.64 -13.20 -18.22
C GLU A 339 13.11 -13.35 -18.25
N PHE A 340 12.37 -12.45 -17.60
CA PHE A 340 10.91 -12.44 -17.68
C PHE A 340 10.43 -12.15 -19.11
N TYR A 341 11.03 -11.17 -19.78
CA TYR A 341 10.67 -10.85 -21.16
C TYR A 341 10.98 -11.99 -22.14
N ARG A 342 12.01 -12.80 -21.86
CA ARG A 342 12.26 -14.04 -22.62
C ARG A 342 11.13 -15.05 -22.42
N VAL A 343 10.60 -15.20 -21.21
CA VAL A 343 9.50 -16.13 -20.91
C VAL A 343 8.20 -15.69 -21.60
N ILE A 344 7.77 -14.43 -21.42
CA ILE A 344 6.46 -14.00 -21.94
C ILE A 344 6.42 -13.85 -23.48
N ASN A 345 7.58 -13.76 -24.13
CA ASN A 345 7.70 -13.65 -25.59
C ASN A 345 7.98 -14.99 -26.30
N ASP A 346 8.10 -16.08 -25.55
CA ASP A 346 8.18 -17.43 -26.09
C ASP A 346 6.89 -18.18 -25.72
N PRO A 347 6.03 -18.55 -26.69
CA PRO A 347 4.75 -19.20 -26.40
C PRO A 347 4.87 -20.52 -25.64
N VAL A 348 5.97 -21.27 -25.84
CA VAL A 348 6.21 -22.54 -25.16
C VAL A 348 6.58 -22.28 -23.71
N LEU A 349 7.48 -21.33 -23.45
CA LEU A 349 7.86 -20.95 -22.08
C LEU A 349 6.70 -20.28 -21.34
N ALA A 350 6.00 -19.33 -21.95
CA ALA A 350 4.84 -18.67 -21.35
C ALA A 350 3.77 -19.68 -20.92
N ARG A 351 3.52 -20.70 -21.76
CA ARG A 351 2.60 -21.79 -21.38
C ARG A 351 3.13 -22.60 -20.19
N ALA A 352 4.37 -23.08 -20.27
CA ALA A 352 4.95 -23.98 -19.27
C ALA A 352 5.18 -23.31 -17.90
N GLU A 353 5.52 -22.03 -17.87
CA GLU A 353 5.90 -21.28 -16.67
C GLU A 353 4.72 -20.53 -16.03
N ILE A 354 3.72 -20.13 -16.83
CA ILE A 354 2.61 -19.28 -16.37
C ILE A 354 1.26 -19.98 -16.56
N LEU A 355 0.87 -20.27 -17.80
CA LEU A 355 -0.51 -20.72 -18.10
C LEU A 355 -0.83 -22.09 -17.49
N ASP A 356 0.11 -23.03 -17.56
CA ASP A 356 -0.10 -24.38 -17.02
C ASP A 356 0.15 -24.44 -15.49
N ARG A 357 0.74 -23.38 -14.93
CA ARG A 357 1.09 -23.26 -13.50
C ARG A 357 0.10 -22.41 -12.69
N CYS A 358 -0.86 -21.78 -13.35
CA CYS A 358 -1.87 -20.96 -12.68
C CYS A 358 -2.70 -21.78 -11.68
N LEU A 359 -3.13 -21.11 -10.61
CA LEU A 359 -3.91 -21.71 -9.54
C LEU A 359 -5.39 -21.72 -9.93
N ARG A 360 -5.99 -22.91 -10.03
CA ARG A 360 -7.43 -23.08 -10.33
C ARG A 360 -8.34 -22.88 -9.12
N ARG A 361 -7.77 -22.88 -7.91
CA ARG A 361 -8.49 -22.77 -6.64
C ARG A 361 -7.70 -21.92 -5.65
N GLY A 362 -8.47 -21.41 -4.69
CA GLY A 362 -8.07 -20.44 -3.68
C GLY A 362 -6.99 -20.93 -2.75
#